data_AF-A0A0N4USM2-F1
#
_entry.id   AF-A0A0N4USM2-F1
#
_cell.length_a   1.000
_cell.length_b   1.000
_cell.length_c   1.000
_cell.angle_alpha   90.00
_cell.angle_beta   90.00
_cell.angle_gamma   90.00
#
_symmetry.space_group_name_H-M   'P 1'
#
loop_
_entity.id
_entity.type
_entity.pdbx_description
1 polymer ?
#
loop_
_entity_poly.entity_id
_entity_poly.type
_entity_poly.pdbx_seq_one_letter_code
_entity_poly.pdbx_strand_id
1 'polypeptide(L)'
;MQKKWLIILFCLPAVGSYLSSSFFSWINTTYGENIAHQLNRADLKQAGSYGGGNHTENFSHEPVIVVHGLSSIAGTFRSIGNYFLEHGYTKDEVYSTTWGKGAEDDIANVTLECGKVKQIRYFIEAVSRFTNSTVDVLAFSMGSPVARKAILGGNCVDNGAYLGKPITELIDTFISVGGANYGSFLCDLMEPIGTCNKLNGLRCGSKYLRDINLSKLKHYEGSFVFSIYSTDDDMIGWKECGNILGSVPNEDQAFKASF
;
A
#
# COMPACT_ATOMS: atom_id res chain seq x y z
N MET A 1 -1.14 3.71 62.55
CA MET A 1 -1.87 4.09 61.33
C MET A 1 -0.96 3.91 60.12
N GLN A 2 -1.08 2.82 59.37
CA GLN A 2 -0.40 2.63 58.09
C GLN A 2 -1.44 2.75 56.97
N LYS A 3 -1.38 3.83 56.19
CA LYS A 3 -2.20 4.00 54.99
C LYS A 3 -1.66 3.06 53.90
N LYS A 4 -2.39 1.99 53.59
CA LYS A 4 -2.18 1.19 52.39
C LYS A 4 -2.69 2.00 51.19
N TRP A 5 -1.79 2.37 50.29
CA TRP A 5 -2.14 2.95 49.00
C TRP A 5 -2.51 1.82 48.04
N LEU A 6 -3.75 1.81 47.58
CA LEU A 6 -4.21 0.93 46.51
C LEU A 6 -3.72 1.52 45.18
N ILE A 7 -2.71 0.91 44.57
CA ILE A 7 -2.32 1.24 43.20
C ILE A 7 -3.31 0.52 42.28
N ILE A 8 -4.29 1.25 41.75
CA ILE A 8 -5.18 0.75 40.70
C ILE A 8 -4.40 0.84 39.39
N LEU A 9 -3.87 -0.29 38.95
CA LEU A 9 -3.26 -0.43 37.64
C LEU A 9 -4.38 -0.40 36.59
N PHE A 10 -4.61 0.75 35.97
CA PHE A 10 -5.47 0.84 34.79
C PHE A 10 -4.77 0.06 33.66
N CYS A 11 -5.19 -1.18 33.46
CA CYS A 11 -4.86 -1.93 32.26
C CYS A 11 -5.68 -1.32 31.13
N LEU A 12 -5.12 -0.30 30.45
CA LEU A 12 -5.67 0.15 29.18
C LEU A 12 -5.67 -1.07 28.25
N PRO A 13 -6.82 -1.45 27.65
CA PRO A 13 -6.81 -2.52 26.68
C PRO A 13 -5.85 -2.09 25.57
N ALA A 14 -4.84 -2.93 25.30
CA ALA A 14 -3.99 -2.76 24.14
C ALA A 14 -4.92 -2.81 22.93
N VAL A 15 -5.23 -1.63 22.37
CA VAL A 15 -5.99 -1.54 21.13
C VAL A 15 -5.09 -2.12 20.06
N GLY A 16 -5.25 -3.41 19.82
CA GLY A 16 -4.54 -4.11 18.78
C GLY A 16 -4.91 -3.52 17.43
N SER A 17 -3.91 -3.18 16.62
CA SER A 17 -4.14 -2.95 15.21
C SER A 17 -4.23 -4.29 14.52
N TYR A 18 -5.44 -4.82 14.49
CA TYR A 18 -5.74 -6.01 13.72
C TYR A 18 -6.85 -5.64 12.75
N LEU A 19 -6.94 -6.40 11.66
CA LEU A 19 -8.19 -6.47 10.92
C LEU A 19 -9.31 -6.83 11.90
N SER A 20 -10.50 -6.29 11.69
CA SER A 20 -11.63 -6.64 12.53
C SER A 20 -11.87 -8.16 12.52
N SER A 21 -12.43 -8.69 13.61
CA SER A 21 -12.73 -10.12 13.71
C SER A 21 -13.61 -10.60 12.58
N SER A 22 -14.58 -9.78 12.14
CA SER A 22 -15.47 -10.07 11.01
C SER A 22 -14.70 -10.18 9.71
N PHE A 23 -13.86 -9.19 9.39
CA PHE A 23 -13.08 -9.20 8.15
C PHE A 23 -12.03 -10.31 8.15
N PHE A 24 -11.31 -10.52 9.25
CA PHE A 24 -10.37 -11.62 9.39
C PHE A 24 -11.04 -12.97 9.20
N SER A 25 -12.18 -13.20 9.86
CA SER A 25 -12.95 -14.44 9.73
C SER A 25 -13.42 -14.64 8.30
N TRP A 26 -13.90 -13.60 7.64
CA TRP A 26 -14.31 -13.65 6.24
C TRP A 26 -13.14 -14.03 5.33
N ILE A 27 -11.97 -13.37 5.47
CA ILE A 27 -10.77 -13.72 4.68
C ILE A 27 -10.38 -15.18 4.92
N ASN A 28 -10.41 -15.64 6.15
CA ASN A 28 -10.08 -17.02 6.49
C ASN A 28 -11.04 -18.01 5.81
N THR A 29 -12.34 -17.74 5.84
CA THR A 29 -13.34 -18.58 5.16
C THR A 29 -13.19 -18.54 3.64
N THR A 30 -12.88 -17.39 3.04
CA THR A 30 -12.83 -17.21 1.58
C THR A 30 -11.50 -17.64 0.95
N TYR A 31 -10.37 -17.36 1.62
CA TYR A 31 -9.02 -17.54 1.07
C TYR A 31 -8.13 -18.49 1.89
N GLY A 32 -8.60 -18.92 3.06
CA GLY A 32 -7.87 -19.81 3.97
C GLY A 32 -7.01 -19.07 5.00
N GLU A 33 -6.66 -19.81 6.05
CA GLU A 33 -5.97 -19.32 7.24
C GLU A 33 -4.63 -18.63 6.92
N ASN A 34 -3.84 -19.23 6.03
CA ASN A 34 -2.54 -18.68 5.65
C ASN A 34 -2.64 -17.26 5.08
N ILE A 35 -3.61 -17.01 4.18
CA ILE A 35 -3.84 -15.68 3.60
C ILE A 35 -4.40 -14.73 4.67
N ALA A 36 -5.32 -15.19 5.52
CA ALA A 36 -5.84 -14.38 6.61
C ALA A 36 -4.73 -13.87 7.55
N HIS A 37 -3.83 -14.75 7.98
CA HIS A 37 -2.69 -14.36 8.81
C HIS A 37 -1.69 -13.46 8.08
N GLN A 38 -1.39 -13.76 6.81
CA GLN A 38 -0.52 -12.93 5.99
C GLN A 38 -1.07 -11.50 5.87
N LEU A 39 -2.37 -11.34 5.65
CA LEU A 39 -3.00 -10.03 5.52
C LEU A 39 -3.19 -9.33 6.86
N ASN A 40 -3.43 -10.05 7.95
CA ASN A 40 -3.67 -9.45 9.27
C ASN A 40 -2.39 -8.87 9.90
N ARG A 41 -1.24 -9.51 9.68
CA ARG A 41 0.06 -9.10 10.25
C ARG A 41 0.04 -8.91 11.77
N ALA A 42 -0.63 -9.83 12.47
CA ALA A 42 -0.71 -9.79 13.93
C ALA A 42 0.67 -9.94 14.61
N ASP A 43 1.65 -10.53 13.92
CA ASP A 43 3.06 -10.59 14.33
C ASP A 43 3.66 -9.22 14.62
N LEU A 44 3.16 -8.17 13.97
CA LEU A 44 3.64 -6.80 14.10
C LEU A 44 2.94 -5.97 15.18
N LYS A 45 1.96 -6.52 15.90
CA LYS A 45 1.16 -5.78 16.91
C LYS A 45 0.61 -4.49 16.31
N GLN A 46 0.90 -3.31 16.90
CA GLN A 46 0.46 -1.97 16.46
C GLN A 46 0.92 -1.58 15.04
N ALA A 47 1.93 -2.28 14.52
CA ALA A 47 2.45 -2.14 13.17
C ALA A 47 1.76 -3.05 12.15
N GLY A 48 0.81 -3.88 12.60
CA GLY A 48 0.01 -4.75 11.77
C GLY A 48 -1.05 -4.01 10.98
N SER A 49 -1.86 -4.78 10.27
CA SER A 49 -2.91 -4.28 9.39
C SER A 49 -4.12 -3.79 10.18
N TYR A 50 -4.97 -2.99 9.54
CA TYR A 50 -6.22 -2.52 10.14
C TYR A 50 -7.32 -2.35 9.08
N GLY A 51 -8.57 -2.33 9.56
CA GLY A 51 -9.77 -2.10 8.74
C GLY A 51 -10.85 -3.16 8.98
N GLY A 52 -12.04 -2.92 8.43
CA GLY A 52 -13.18 -3.84 8.46
C GLY A 52 -14.14 -3.66 9.64
N GLY A 53 -13.90 -2.64 10.47
CA GLY A 53 -14.73 -2.20 11.61
C GLY A 53 -15.73 -3.22 12.18
N ASN A 54 -17.01 -2.85 12.27
CA ASN A 54 -18.08 -3.75 12.70
C ASN A 54 -18.86 -4.35 11.52
N HIS A 55 -18.51 -3.94 10.31
CA HIS A 55 -19.16 -4.25 9.04
C HIS A 55 -20.67 -4.04 9.09
N THR A 56 -21.09 -2.81 9.35
CA THR A 56 -22.50 -2.42 9.21
C THR A 56 -22.81 -2.21 7.73
N GLU A 57 -23.92 -2.77 7.22
CA GLU A 57 -24.30 -2.75 5.79
C GLU A 57 -24.55 -1.34 5.18
N ASN A 58 -24.32 -0.26 5.93
CA ASN A 58 -24.49 1.12 5.47
C ASN A 58 -23.13 1.81 5.33
N PHE A 59 -22.51 1.68 4.16
CA PHE A 59 -21.35 2.47 3.76
C PHE A 59 -21.82 3.78 3.13
N SER A 60 -21.19 4.89 3.51
CA SER A 60 -21.46 6.21 2.93
C SER A 60 -20.41 6.62 1.90
N HIS A 61 -19.26 5.95 1.91
CA HIS A 61 -18.13 6.21 1.03
C HIS A 61 -17.56 4.90 0.47
N GLU A 62 -16.82 5.01 -0.62
CA GLU A 62 -16.00 3.90 -1.12
C GLU A 62 -14.87 3.59 -0.12
N PRO A 63 -14.55 2.30 0.11
CA PRO A 63 -13.46 1.93 0.99
C PRO A 63 -12.10 2.41 0.48
N VAL A 64 -11.35 3.06 1.36
CA VAL A 64 -9.99 3.54 1.11
C VAL A 64 -8.97 2.51 1.60
N ILE A 65 -8.04 2.16 0.74
CA ILE A 65 -6.88 1.31 1.02
C ILE A 65 -5.62 2.16 0.98
N VAL A 66 -4.96 2.29 2.13
CA VAL A 66 -3.67 2.99 2.23
C VAL A 66 -2.54 1.97 2.07
N VAL A 67 -1.68 2.17 1.07
CA VAL A 67 -0.49 1.34 0.80
C VAL A 67 0.77 2.12 1.16
N HIS A 68 1.45 1.68 2.22
CA HIS A 68 2.65 2.34 2.75
C HIS A 68 3.87 2.20 1.82
N GLY A 69 4.87 3.07 2.02
CA GLY A 69 6.15 3.04 1.32
C GLY A 69 7.22 2.11 1.95
N LEU A 70 8.44 2.20 1.43
CA LEU A 70 9.62 1.53 2.00
C LEU A 70 9.84 1.97 3.46
N SER A 71 10.39 1.07 4.29
CA SER A 71 10.70 1.25 5.73
C SER A 71 9.52 1.67 6.63
N SER A 72 8.31 1.71 6.08
CA SER A 72 7.08 2.06 6.78
C SER A 72 6.18 0.85 6.98
N ILE A 73 5.08 1.06 7.67
CA ILE A 73 4.11 0.03 8.06
C ILE A 73 2.70 0.63 8.01
N ALA A 74 1.65 -0.20 7.96
CA ALA A 74 0.28 0.29 8.09
C ALA A 74 0.11 1.15 9.37
N GLY A 75 0.74 0.73 10.48
CA GLY A 75 0.74 1.47 11.74
C GLY A 75 1.23 2.92 11.64
N THR A 76 2.27 3.22 10.86
CA THR A 76 2.81 4.59 10.68
C THR A 76 1.90 5.46 9.82
N PHE A 77 1.07 4.84 8.98
CA PHE A 77 0.07 5.50 8.14
C PHE A 77 -1.29 5.68 8.85
N ARG A 78 -1.37 5.37 10.16
CA ARG A 78 -2.59 5.60 10.96
C ARG A 78 -3.05 7.05 10.97
N SER A 79 -2.15 8.02 10.88
CA SER A 79 -2.53 9.43 10.78
C SER A 79 -3.36 9.73 9.53
N ILE A 80 -3.01 9.12 8.39
CA ILE A 80 -3.79 9.20 7.15
C ILE A 80 -5.15 8.53 7.33
N GLY A 81 -5.18 7.33 7.93
CA GLY A 81 -6.45 6.68 8.23
C GLY A 81 -7.35 7.49 9.18
N ASN A 82 -6.77 8.08 10.22
CA ASN A 82 -7.47 8.95 11.17
C ASN A 82 -8.01 10.21 10.50
N TYR A 83 -7.28 10.78 9.53
CA TYR A 83 -7.76 11.91 8.75
C TYR A 83 -9.09 11.57 8.06
N PHE A 84 -9.20 10.41 7.40
CA PHE A 84 -10.47 9.97 6.82
C PHE A 84 -11.56 9.82 7.89
N LEU A 85 -11.25 9.23 9.04
CA LEU A 85 -12.21 9.06 10.15
C LEU A 85 -12.73 10.41 10.69
N GLU A 86 -11.86 11.40 10.81
CA GLU A 86 -12.21 12.77 11.22
C GLU A 86 -13.09 13.49 10.17
N HIS A 87 -13.08 13.02 8.93
CA HIS A 87 -13.85 13.56 7.81
C HIS A 87 -15.05 12.69 7.42
N GLY A 88 -15.56 11.88 8.34
CA GLY A 88 -16.83 11.18 8.19
C GLY A 88 -16.74 9.76 7.65
N TYR A 89 -15.54 9.26 7.36
CA TYR A 89 -15.36 7.83 7.10
C TYR A 89 -15.44 7.03 8.40
N THR A 90 -15.77 5.76 8.26
CA THR A 90 -15.84 4.81 9.37
C THR A 90 -14.66 3.83 9.32
N LYS A 91 -14.47 3.06 10.39
CA LYS A 91 -13.48 1.97 10.41
C LYS A 91 -13.82 0.83 9.45
N ASP A 92 -15.04 0.83 8.93
CA ASP A 92 -15.53 -0.07 7.89
C ASP A 92 -15.14 0.39 6.48
N GLU A 93 -14.61 1.60 6.34
CA GLU A 93 -14.27 2.22 5.05
C GLU A 93 -12.77 2.58 4.95
N VAL A 94 -11.95 2.32 5.99
CA VAL A 94 -10.52 2.67 5.98
C VAL A 94 -9.67 1.44 6.31
N TYR A 95 -8.82 1.06 5.36
CA TYR A 95 -8.03 -0.16 5.38
C TYR A 95 -6.55 0.10 5.11
N SER A 96 -5.69 -0.72 5.69
CA SER A 96 -4.28 -0.79 5.31
C SER A 96 -3.68 -2.13 5.74
N THR A 97 -2.72 -2.62 4.95
CA THR A 97 -1.95 -3.81 5.27
C THR A 97 -0.45 -3.52 5.24
N THR A 98 0.30 -4.16 6.15
CA THR A 98 1.76 -4.07 6.14
C THR A 98 2.35 -5.14 5.24
N TRP A 99 2.86 -4.73 4.07
CA TRP A 99 3.49 -5.63 3.11
C TRP A 99 4.99 -5.84 3.41
N GLY A 100 5.55 -6.95 2.94
CA GLY A 100 6.94 -7.34 3.27
C GLY A 100 7.10 -7.67 4.75
N LYS A 101 8.29 -7.51 5.35
CA LYS A 101 8.45 -7.69 6.80
C LYS A 101 7.97 -6.48 7.61
N GLY A 102 7.70 -5.35 6.96
CA GLY A 102 7.25 -4.10 7.58
C GLY A 102 8.38 -3.07 7.59
N ALA A 103 8.70 -2.52 8.76
CA ALA A 103 9.88 -1.66 8.93
C ALA A 103 11.15 -2.53 8.77
N GLU A 104 11.63 -2.65 7.53
CA GLU A 104 12.78 -3.48 7.16
C GLU A 104 14.08 -2.81 7.61
N ASP A 105 14.93 -3.56 8.33
CA ASP A 105 16.25 -3.08 8.78
C ASP A 105 17.25 -2.96 7.61
N ASP A 106 17.12 -3.81 6.59
CA ASP A 106 17.98 -3.82 5.40
C ASP A 106 17.28 -3.16 4.20
N ILE A 107 17.03 -1.85 4.35
CA ILE A 107 16.40 -1.03 3.30
C ILE A 107 17.16 -1.07 1.98
N ALA A 108 18.45 -1.39 2.00
CA ALA A 108 19.31 -1.44 0.82
C ALA A 108 19.01 -2.65 -0.07
N ASN A 109 18.33 -3.68 0.43
CA ASN A 109 18.00 -4.89 -0.31
C ASN A 109 16.50 -5.14 -0.48
N VAL A 110 15.64 -4.17 -0.16
CA VAL A 110 14.20 -4.30 -0.37
C VAL A 110 13.86 -4.09 -1.84
N THR A 111 13.40 -5.16 -2.49
CA THR A 111 13.01 -5.12 -3.91
C THR A 111 11.50 -5.32 -4.10
N LEU A 112 10.98 -5.04 -5.30
CA LEU A 112 9.56 -5.13 -5.68
C LEU A 112 9.15 -6.59 -5.98
N GLU A 113 9.35 -7.48 -5.02
CA GLU A 113 9.17 -8.92 -5.18
C GLU A 113 7.70 -9.33 -5.32
N CYS A 114 7.47 -10.44 -6.01
CA CYS A 114 6.14 -11.00 -6.27
C CYS A 114 5.33 -11.22 -4.98
N GLY A 115 5.98 -11.62 -3.88
CA GLY A 115 5.31 -11.84 -2.59
C GLY A 115 4.63 -10.58 -2.06
N LYS A 116 5.31 -9.42 -2.16
CA LYS A 116 4.81 -8.11 -1.73
C LYS A 116 3.64 -7.67 -2.61
N VAL A 117 3.78 -7.86 -3.93
CA VAL A 117 2.73 -7.57 -4.91
C VAL A 117 1.49 -8.43 -4.67
N LYS A 118 1.66 -9.75 -4.46
CA LYS A 118 0.55 -10.67 -4.17
C LYS A 118 -0.19 -10.29 -2.91
N GLN A 119 0.53 -9.87 -1.86
CA GLN A 119 -0.10 -9.43 -0.62
C GLN A 119 -1.01 -8.22 -0.84
N ILE A 120 -0.53 -7.18 -1.54
CA ILE A 120 -1.36 -6.01 -1.86
C ILE A 120 -2.53 -6.39 -2.76
N ARG A 121 -2.31 -7.25 -3.76
CA ARG A 121 -3.38 -7.72 -4.63
C ARG A 121 -4.50 -8.43 -3.85
N TYR A 122 -4.14 -9.39 -3.01
CA TYR A 122 -5.11 -10.10 -2.18
C TYR A 122 -5.84 -9.16 -1.24
N PHE A 123 -5.16 -8.14 -0.71
CA PHE A 123 -5.79 -7.17 0.16
C PHE A 123 -6.82 -6.32 -0.58
N ILE A 124 -6.51 -5.81 -1.78
CA ILE A 124 -7.46 -5.09 -2.64
C ILE A 124 -8.68 -5.96 -2.97
N GLU A 125 -8.45 -7.17 -3.47
CA GLU A 125 -9.52 -8.11 -3.82
C GLU A 125 -10.38 -8.48 -2.58
N ALA A 126 -9.76 -8.63 -1.41
CA ALA A 126 -10.46 -8.94 -0.16
C ALA A 126 -11.33 -7.77 0.31
N VAL A 127 -10.80 -6.54 0.32
CA VAL A 127 -11.57 -5.36 0.75
C VAL A 127 -12.75 -5.15 -0.18
N SER A 128 -12.51 -5.07 -1.49
CA SER A 128 -13.57 -4.85 -2.49
C SER A 128 -14.71 -5.87 -2.39
N ARG A 129 -14.38 -7.16 -2.24
CA ARG A 129 -15.39 -8.22 -2.13
C ARG A 129 -16.09 -8.25 -0.78
N PHE A 130 -15.38 -7.92 0.30
CA PHE A 130 -15.96 -7.89 1.63
C PHE A 130 -16.96 -6.74 1.77
N THR A 131 -16.66 -5.57 1.22
CA THR A 131 -17.55 -4.40 1.23
C THR A 131 -18.54 -4.39 0.08
N ASN A 132 -18.39 -5.30 -0.90
CA ASN A 132 -19.16 -5.34 -2.13
C ASN A 132 -19.15 -3.98 -2.87
N SER A 133 -17.95 -3.40 -2.99
CA SER A 133 -17.72 -2.07 -3.58
C SER A 133 -16.42 -2.04 -4.39
N THR A 134 -16.30 -1.08 -5.30
CA THR A 134 -15.01 -0.56 -5.76
C THR A 134 -14.24 0.04 -4.59
N VAL A 135 -12.92 0.19 -4.72
CA VAL A 135 -12.05 0.76 -3.69
C VAL A 135 -11.21 1.90 -4.22
N ASP A 136 -10.85 2.79 -3.31
CA ASP A 136 -9.87 3.86 -3.54
C ASP A 136 -8.51 3.44 -2.99
N VAL A 137 -7.46 3.53 -3.81
CA VAL A 137 -6.10 3.13 -3.42
C VAL A 137 -5.20 4.35 -3.32
N LEU A 138 -4.74 4.65 -2.10
CA LEU A 138 -3.78 5.71 -1.82
C LEU A 138 -2.41 5.10 -1.54
N ALA A 139 -1.50 5.18 -2.50
CA ALA A 139 -0.22 4.46 -2.47
C ALA A 139 0.99 5.40 -2.40
N PHE A 140 1.84 5.20 -1.39
CA PHE A 140 2.95 6.11 -1.06
C PHE A 140 4.30 5.56 -1.48
N SER A 141 5.18 6.40 -2.03
CA SER A 141 6.58 6.05 -2.29
C SER A 141 6.70 4.71 -3.05
N MET A 142 7.49 3.77 -2.54
CA MET A 142 7.65 2.42 -3.10
C MET A 142 6.34 1.60 -3.12
N GLY A 143 5.36 1.95 -2.28
CA GLY A 143 4.03 1.34 -2.29
C GLY A 143 3.27 1.60 -3.59
N SER A 144 3.53 2.72 -4.27
CA SER A 144 2.89 3.05 -5.56
C SER A 144 3.21 2.02 -6.65
N PRO A 145 4.48 1.77 -7.04
CA PRO A 145 4.77 0.74 -8.05
C PRO A 145 4.33 -0.66 -7.61
N VAL A 146 4.35 -0.99 -6.30
CA VAL A 146 3.81 -2.27 -5.78
C VAL A 146 2.31 -2.40 -6.05
N ALA A 147 1.53 -1.38 -5.69
CA ALA A 147 0.08 -1.35 -5.90
C ALA A 147 -0.27 -1.36 -7.39
N ARG A 148 0.44 -0.57 -8.20
CA ARG A 148 0.27 -0.57 -9.67
C ARG A 148 0.50 -1.96 -10.26
N LYS A 149 1.53 -2.70 -9.85
CA LYS A 149 1.74 -4.07 -10.33
C LYS A 149 0.66 -5.04 -9.83
N ALA A 150 0.17 -4.86 -8.60
CA ALA A 150 -0.91 -5.67 -8.05
C ALA A 150 -2.21 -5.52 -8.85
N ILE A 151 -2.52 -4.28 -9.25
CA ILE A 151 -3.69 -3.93 -10.08
C ILE A 151 -3.52 -4.45 -11.51
N LEU A 152 -2.35 -4.21 -12.12
CA LEU A 152 -2.03 -4.67 -13.49
C LEU A 152 -2.11 -6.20 -13.65
N GLY A 153 -1.69 -6.94 -12.62
CA GLY A 153 -1.58 -8.39 -12.68
C GLY A 153 -0.51 -8.86 -13.69
N GLY A 154 -0.83 -9.88 -14.46
CA GLY A 154 0.10 -10.54 -15.39
C GLY A 154 1.15 -11.37 -14.67
N ASN A 155 2.33 -11.53 -15.27
CA ASN A 155 3.42 -12.28 -14.65
C ASN A 155 4.25 -11.39 -13.72
N CYS A 156 4.64 -11.91 -12.57
CA CYS A 156 5.65 -11.30 -11.71
C CYS A 156 6.99 -11.20 -12.44
N VAL A 157 7.69 -10.08 -12.25
CA VAL A 157 8.89 -9.73 -13.03
C VAL A 157 10.12 -10.53 -12.61
N ASP A 158 10.20 -10.82 -11.31
CA ASP A 158 11.29 -11.50 -10.61
C ASP A 158 11.26 -13.03 -10.80
N ASN A 159 10.10 -13.66 -10.63
CA ASN A 159 9.97 -15.13 -10.63
C ASN A 159 8.97 -15.70 -11.65
N GLY A 160 8.30 -14.85 -12.43
CA GLY A 160 7.36 -15.28 -13.48
C GLY A 160 6.03 -15.84 -12.98
N ALA A 161 5.77 -15.89 -11.67
CA ALA A 161 4.50 -16.37 -11.14
C ALA A 161 3.34 -15.50 -11.64
N TYR A 162 2.25 -16.15 -12.04
CA TYR A 162 1.08 -15.44 -12.56
C TYR A 162 0.26 -14.84 -11.42
N LEU A 163 0.00 -13.53 -11.50
CA LEU A 163 -0.81 -12.76 -10.55
C LEU A 163 -2.31 -12.84 -10.88
N GLY A 164 -2.67 -13.20 -12.11
CA GLY A 164 -4.03 -13.10 -12.61
C GLY A 164 -4.18 -12.01 -13.67
N LYS A 165 -5.43 -11.81 -14.12
CA LYS A 165 -5.80 -10.71 -15.00
C LYS A 165 -5.72 -9.37 -14.23
N PRO A 166 -5.68 -8.22 -14.94
CA PRO A 166 -5.88 -6.93 -14.30
C PRO A 166 -7.15 -6.94 -13.43
N ILE A 167 -7.13 -6.20 -12.32
CA ILE A 167 -8.28 -5.98 -11.42
C ILE A 167 -8.70 -4.50 -11.44
N THR A 168 -8.48 -3.84 -12.57
CA THR A 168 -8.83 -2.44 -12.80
C THR A 168 -10.29 -2.16 -12.46
N GLU A 169 -11.18 -3.10 -12.72
CA GLU A 169 -12.61 -3.00 -12.43
C GLU A 169 -12.95 -2.93 -10.94
N LEU A 170 -12.01 -3.26 -10.06
CA LEU A 170 -12.19 -3.15 -8.61
C LEU A 170 -11.75 -1.78 -8.07
N ILE A 171 -11.09 -0.96 -8.88
CA ILE A 171 -10.51 0.32 -8.45
C ILE A 171 -11.32 1.47 -9.03
N ASP A 172 -11.92 2.28 -8.16
CA ASP A 172 -12.49 3.55 -8.59
C ASP A 172 -11.37 4.57 -8.73
N THR A 173 -10.76 4.98 -7.62
CA THR A 173 -9.69 5.98 -7.64
C THR A 173 -8.32 5.39 -7.24
N PHE A 174 -7.27 5.70 -8.00
CA PHE A 174 -5.88 5.45 -7.63
C PHE A 174 -5.14 6.77 -7.46
N ILE A 175 -4.49 6.95 -6.32
CA ILE A 175 -3.68 8.13 -6.01
C ILE A 175 -2.27 7.70 -5.64
N SER A 176 -1.30 8.15 -6.43
CA SER A 176 0.12 8.01 -6.11
C SER A 176 0.63 9.22 -5.32
N VAL A 177 1.21 9.02 -4.14
CA VAL A 177 1.76 10.11 -3.32
C VAL A 177 3.26 9.94 -3.14
N GLY A 178 4.04 10.85 -3.72
CA GLY A 178 5.50 10.75 -3.78
C GLY A 178 5.96 9.41 -4.36
N GLY A 179 5.22 8.85 -5.32
CA GLY A 179 5.41 7.48 -5.78
C GLY A 179 6.68 7.27 -6.62
N ALA A 180 7.38 6.16 -6.43
CA ALA A 180 8.58 5.82 -7.23
C ALA A 180 8.22 5.19 -8.58
N ASN A 181 7.31 5.81 -9.35
CA ASN A 181 6.67 5.19 -10.52
C ASN A 181 7.60 5.08 -11.73
N TYR A 182 8.58 5.97 -11.85
CA TYR A 182 9.65 5.88 -12.86
C TYR A 182 11.04 5.65 -12.27
N GLY A 183 11.13 5.44 -10.96
CA GLY A 183 12.36 5.18 -10.23
C GLY A 183 12.63 6.20 -9.13
N SER A 184 13.88 6.24 -8.66
CA SER A 184 14.38 7.21 -7.68
C SER A 184 15.78 7.66 -8.08
N PHE A 185 16.05 8.97 -7.99
CA PHE A 185 17.39 9.53 -8.29
C PHE A 185 18.49 8.97 -7.36
N LEU A 186 18.12 8.54 -6.16
CA LEU A 186 19.06 7.90 -5.24
C LEU A 186 19.64 6.61 -5.81
N CYS A 187 18.93 5.95 -6.73
CA CYS A 187 19.42 4.74 -7.36
C CYS A 187 20.60 4.96 -8.31
N ASP A 188 20.81 6.17 -8.83
CA ASP A 188 22.01 6.52 -9.57
C ASP A 188 23.18 6.88 -8.63
N LEU A 189 22.90 7.33 -7.41
CA LEU A 189 23.90 7.71 -6.40
C LEU A 189 24.39 6.53 -5.55
N MET A 190 23.53 5.55 -5.30
CA MET A 190 23.77 4.49 -4.30
C MET A 190 24.11 3.13 -4.94
N GLU A 191 24.47 3.06 -6.23
CA GLU A 191 24.88 1.79 -6.82
C GLU A 191 26.18 1.25 -6.15
N PRO A 192 26.27 -0.07 -5.85
CA PRO A 192 25.31 -1.14 -6.14
C PRO A 192 24.52 -1.60 -4.89
N ILE A 193 23.30 -1.08 -4.68
CA ILE A 193 22.36 -1.61 -3.67
C ILE A 193 21.21 -2.40 -4.30
N GLY A 194 20.74 -3.45 -3.61
CA GLY A 194 19.69 -4.35 -4.10
C GLY A 194 18.39 -3.64 -4.46
N THR A 195 17.95 -2.64 -3.69
CA THR A 195 16.75 -1.82 -3.95
C THR A 195 16.80 -1.10 -5.30
N CYS A 196 17.99 -0.91 -5.86
CA CYS A 196 18.24 -0.23 -7.14
C CYS A 196 18.65 -1.18 -8.27
N ASN A 197 18.36 -2.48 -8.15
CA ASN A 197 18.70 -3.43 -9.20
C ASN A 197 17.85 -3.25 -10.49
N LYS A 198 18.38 -3.71 -11.63
CA LYS A 198 17.75 -3.58 -12.97
C LYS A 198 16.58 -4.55 -13.23
N LEU A 199 16.35 -5.53 -12.36
CA LEU A 199 15.27 -6.52 -12.52
C LEU A 199 13.98 -6.00 -11.86
N ASN A 200 13.97 -5.93 -10.54
CA ASN A 200 12.81 -5.58 -9.71
C ASN A 200 13.12 -4.47 -8.68
N GLY A 201 14.12 -3.63 -8.97
CA GLY A 201 14.44 -2.44 -8.19
C GLY A 201 13.88 -1.14 -8.77
N LEU A 202 14.18 -0.04 -8.07
CA LEU A 202 13.77 1.33 -8.38
C LEU A 202 14.74 2.08 -9.29
N ARG A 203 15.76 1.41 -9.82
CA ARG A 203 16.59 2.03 -10.87
C ARG A 203 15.71 2.31 -12.08
N CYS A 204 15.78 3.55 -12.56
CA CYS A 204 15.07 3.97 -13.75
C CYS A 204 15.24 2.95 -14.89
N GLY A 205 14.12 2.60 -15.51
CA GLY A 205 14.09 1.65 -16.62
C GLY A 205 14.39 0.21 -16.20
N SER A 206 14.31 -0.17 -14.92
CA SER A 206 14.31 -1.57 -14.49
C SER A 206 13.21 -2.36 -15.21
N LYS A 207 13.36 -3.69 -15.29
CA LYS A 207 12.35 -4.54 -15.95
C LYS A 207 10.97 -4.35 -15.30
N TYR A 208 10.92 -4.14 -13.98
CA TYR A 208 9.69 -3.87 -13.26
C TYR A 208 9.06 -2.53 -13.62
N LEU A 209 9.83 -1.44 -13.58
CA LEU A 209 9.31 -0.12 -13.90
C LEU A 209 8.88 -0.03 -15.37
N ARG A 210 9.55 -0.73 -16.27
CA ARG A 210 9.09 -0.85 -17.66
C ARG A 210 7.77 -1.60 -17.77
N ASP A 211 7.59 -2.67 -16.99
CA ASP A 211 6.39 -3.51 -17.01
C ASP A 211 5.14 -2.72 -16.58
N ILE A 212 5.21 -1.98 -15.48
CA ILE A 212 4.08 -1.15 -15.01
C ILE A 212 3.87 0.12 -15.86
N ASN A 213 4.87 0.55 -16.64
CA ASN A 213 4.77 1.72 -17.52
C ASN A 213 4.63 1.34 -19.00
N LEU A 214 4.25 0.11 -19.32
CA LEU A 214 4.07 -0.34 -20.70
C LEU A 214 2.99 0.50 -21.41
N SER A 215 3.40 1.20 -22.46
CA SER A 215 2.58 2.20 -23.19
C SER A 215 1.26 1.69 -23.79
N LYS A 216 1.08 0.37 -23.90
CA LYS A 216 -0.17 -0.26 -24.38
C LYS A 216 -1.25 -0.35 -23.30
N LEU A 217 -0.88 -0.24 -22.03
CA LEU A 217 -1.77 -0.37 -20.88
C LEU A 217 -1.86 1.03 -20.29
N LYS A 218 -2.90 1.77 -20.68
CA LYS A 218 -3.15 3.12 -20.21
C LYS A 218 -4.24 3.07 -19.17
N HIS A 219 -4.08 3.82 -18.07
CA HIS A 219 -5.16 4.08 -17.12
C HIS A 219 -5.75 2.77 -16.56
N TYR A 220 -4.88 1.78 -16.31
CA TYR A 220 -5.30 0.49 -15.78
C TYR A 220 -5.42 0.53 -14.25
N GLU A 221 -4.93 1.59 -13.63
CA GLU A 221 -4.89 1.76 -12.19
C GLU A 221 -6.29 1.94 -11.58
N GLY A 222 -7.26 2.47 -12.32
CA GLY A 222 -8.66 2.65 -11.88
C GLY A 222 -9.43 3.59 -12.80
N SER A 223 -10.68 3.91 -12.46
CA SER A 223 -11.53 4.88 -13.15
C SER A 223 -11.04 6.33 -13.06
N PHE A 224 -10.31 6.65 -12.00
CA PHE A 224 -9.65 7.95 -11.81
C PHE A 224 -8.23 7.74 -11.29
N VAL A 225 -7.27 8.43 -11.89
CA VAL A 225 -5.84 8.25 -11.61
C VAL A 225 -5.19 9.60 -11.36
N PHE A 226 -4.61 9.75 -10.18
CA PHE A 226 -3.96 10.98 -9.75
C PHE A 226 -2.54 10.74 -9.25
N SER A 227 -1.69 11.76 -9.37
CA SER A 227 -0.42 11.79 -8.64
C SER A 227 -0.25 13.08 -7.85
N ILE A 228 0.44 12.95 -6.72
CA ILE A 228 0.89 14.06 -5.88
C ILE A 228 2.40 13.88 -5.72
N TYR A 229 3.20 14.88 -6.09
CA TYR A 229 4.66 14.82 -5.96
C TYR A 229 5.28 16.18 -5.68
N SER A 230 6.43 16.20 -5.01
CA SER A 230 7.21 17.42 -4.73
C SER A 230 8.36 17.58 -5.72
N THR A 231 8.71 18.83 -6.06
CA THR A 231 9.96 19.13 -6.77
C THR A 231 11.19 19.01 -5.88
N ASP A 232 10.99 19.01 -4.57
CA ASP A 232 12.03 19.01 -3.54
C ASP A 232 12.12 17.65 -2.81
N ASP A 233 11.50 16.59 -3.37
CA ASP A 233 11.52 15.24 -2.82
C ASP A 233 12.97 14.70 -2.77
N ASP A 234 13.50 14.50 -1.56
CA ASP A 234 14.88 14.11 -1.30
C ASP A 234 15.12 12.58 -1.34
N MET A 235 14.05 11.81 -1.54
CA MET A 235 14.08 10.34 -1.57
C MET A 235 13.86 9.80 -2.98
N ILE A 236 12.79 10.25 -3.64
CA ILE A 236 12.44 9.83 -5.00
C ILE A 236 13.03 10.82 -6.00
N GLY A 237 13.06 12.10 -5.69
CA GLY A 237 13.48 13.14 -6.63
C GLY A 237 12.36 13.57 -7.57
N TRP A 238 12.59 14.69 -8.26
CA TRP A 238 11.60 15.25 -9.18
C TRP A 238 11.59 14.56 -10.56
N LYS A 239 12.77 14.49 -11.20
CA LYS A 239 12.92 14.04 -12.60
C LYS A 239 14.20 13.26 -12.81
N GLU A 240 14.10 12.18 -13.56
CA GLU A 240 15.25 11.40 -14.03
C GLU A 240 14.83 10.62 -15.29
N CYS A 241 15.81 10.29 -16.15
CA CYS A 241 15.57 9.56 -17.40
C CYS A 241 14.48 10.16 -18.31
N GLY A 242 14.30 11.48 -18.25
CA GLY A 242 13.26 12.18 -19.03
C GLY A 242 11.83 12.02 -18.50
N ASN A 243 11.64 11.39 -17.33
CA ASN A 243 10.32 11.22 -16.71
C ASN A 243 10.22 12.01 -15.39
N ILE A 244 9.01 12.41 -15.03
CA ILE A 244 8.70 12.88 -13.67
C ILE A 244 8.54 11.64 -12.80
N LEU A 245 9.41 11.47 -11.80
CA LEU A 245 9.53 10.21 -11.08
C LEU A 245 8.26 9.82 -10.32
N GLY A 246 7.60 10.84 -9.74
CA GLY A 246 6.31 10.78 -9.05
C GLY A 246 5.09 10.46 -9.91
N SER A 247 5.13 10.75 -11.20
CA SER A 247 3.94 10.73 -12.06
C SER A 247 3.49 9.33 -12.45
N VAL A 248 2.20 9.17 -12.74
CA VAL A 248 1.62 7.94 -13.31
C VAL A 248 1.29 8.19 -14.80
N PRO A 249 1.66 7.28 -15.72
CA PRO A 249 1.39 7.48 -17.14
C PRO A 249 -0.12 7.59 -17.45
N ASN A 250 -0.49 8.68 -18.12
CA ASN A 250 -1.87 9.02 -18.50
C ASN A 250 -2.81 9.24 -17.30
N GLU A 251 -2.27 9.68 -16.16
CA GLU A 251 -3.07 10.19 -15.04
C GLU A 251 -4.03 11.32 -15.48
N ASP A 252 -5.19 11.40 -14.84
CA ASP A 252 -6.18 12.44 -15.08
C ASP A 252 -5.67 13.80 -14.62
N GLN A 253 -4.98 13.84 -13.47
CA GLN A 253 -4.38 15.06 -12.96
C GLN A 253 -3.17 14.79 -12.06
N ALA A 254 -2.21 15.71 -12.15
CA ALA A 254 -1.03 15.77 -11.31
C ALA A 254 -1.06 16.98 -10.38
N PHE A 255 -0.79 16.78 -9.09
CA PHE A 255 -0.64 17.82 -8.09
C PHE A 255 0.83 17.96 -7.72
N LYS A 256 1.48 18.96 -8.30
CA LYS A 256 2.88 19.29 -8.02
C LYS A 256 2.97 20.25 -6.84
N ALA A 257 3.77 19.91 -5.85
CA ALA A 257 4.09 20.76 -4.70
C ALA A 257 5.59 21.10 -4.63
N SER A 258 5.94 22.01 -3.73
CA SER A 258 7.32 22.38 -3.37
C SER A 258 7.33 22.61 -1.86
N PHE A 259 7.90 21.67 -1.13
CA PHE A 259 8.05 21.65 0.33
C PHE A 259 9.24 20.78 0.71
#